data_AF-A0A516HDZ8-F1
#
_entry.id   AF-A0A516HDZ8-F1
#
_cell.length_a   1.000
_cell.length_b   1.000
_cell.length_c   1.000
_cell.angle_alpha   90.00
_cell.angle_beta   90.00
_cell.angle_gamma   90.00
#
_symmetry.space_group_name_H-M   'P 1'
#
loop_
_entity.id
_entity.type
_entity.pdbx_description
1 polymer ?
#
loop_
_entity_poly.entity_id
_entity_poly.type
_entity_poly.pdbx_seq_one_letter_code
_entity_poly.pdbx_strand_id
1 'polypeptide(L)'
;MKYNNKKMAMLLLLVLPFLAPFKAFSQSENESQTTNKPLEVLKPQIVDLSTELRLLEEKLLYPDVEQISIYLSFNTREQFLIENLKIKLDGEVISSGQYESRQINALNKGGIQRVFLGNISPGDHTLVAFFTGVDGYNKPYKRAASLDFNKGSTAKAIELKVSYSTQSLQPIFEVVER
;
A
#
# COMPACT_ATOMS: atom_id res chain seq x y z
N MET A 1 -30.80 8.52 65.38
CA MET A 1 -30.65 9.98 65.37
C MET A 1 -32.03 10.62 65.32
N LYS A 2 -32.36 11.43 66.33
CA LYS A 2 -33.60 12.21 66.48
C LYS A 2 -33.46 13.54 65.72
N TYR A 3 -34.57 14.02 65.14
CA TYR A 3 -35.10 15.40 65.10
C TYR A 3 -36.24 15.39 64.04
N ASN A 4 -37.48 15.00 64.36
CA ASN A 4 -38.56 15.74 65.04
C ASN A 4 -38.78 17.16 64.46
N ASN A 5 -39.78 17.35 63.58
CA ASN A 5 -41.12 17.91 63.88
C ASN A 5 -41.18 19.43 63.60
N LYS A 6 -42.21 20.07 63.03
CA LYS A 6 -43.58 19.72 62.62
C LYS A 6 -44.10 20.93 61.82
N LYS A 7 -44.94 20.65 60.81
CA LYS A 7 -46.15 21.38 60.38
C LYS A 7 -46.09 22.84 59.83
N MET A 8 -46.62 22.93 58.60
CA MET A 8 -47.73 23.79 58.13
C MET A 8 -47.54 25.28 57.78
N ALA A 9 -48.34 25.63 56.75
CA ALA A 9 -48.84 26.93 56.29
C ALA A 9 -47.85 27.75 55.46
N MET A 10 -48.03 27.93 54.14
CA MET A 10 -49.13 28.62 53.41
C MET A 10 -49.20 30.12 53.75
N LEU A 11 -49.43 30.92 52.69
CA LEU A 11 -49.57 32.39 52.60
C LEU A 11 -48.24 33.18 52.57
N LEU A 12 -48.11 34.35 51.95
CA LEU A 12 -48.81 35.13 50.91
C LEU A 12 -48.10 36.50 50.93
N LEU A 13 -47.65 36.96 49.76
CA LEU A 13 -47.79 38.33 49.23
C LEU A 13 -47.81 39.50 50.24
N LEU A 14 -46.85 40.43 50.14
CA LEU A 14 -47.03 41.91 50.06
C LEU A 14 -45.67 42.61 50.32
N VAL A 15 -45.07 43.35 49.37
CA VAL A 15 -45.35 44.75 48.98
C VAL A 15 -44.59 45.77 49.84
N LEU A 16 -43.82 46.64 49.18
CA LEU A 16 -44.01 48.08 49.34
C LEU A 16 -43.66 48.85 48.03
N PRO A 17 -44.58 49.69 47.52
CA PRO A 17 -44.44 50.44 46.26
C PRO A 17 -44.10 51.92 46.53
N PHE A 18 -43.71 52.69 45.51
CA PHE A 18 -44.20 54.09 45.38
C PHE A 18 -43.90 54.73 44.00
N LEU A 19 -44.99 55.24 43.39
CA LEU A 19 -45.20 56.45 42.54
C LEU A 19 -44.17 56.81 41.43
N ALA A 20 -44.52 57.23 40.20
CA ALA A 20 -45.73 57.76 39.56
C ALA A 20 -45.52 57.81 38.00
N PRO A 21 -46.50 58.24 37.16
CA PRO A 21 -46.66 57.81 35.77
C PRO A 21 -46.27 58.82 34.66
N PHE A 22 -46.31 58.30 33.42
CA PHE A 22 -46.71 58.95 32.15
C PHE A 22 -45.69 59.78 31.34
N LYS A 23 -45.37 59.28 30.14
CA LYS A 23 -45.32 60.06 28.89
C LYS A 23 -45.65 59.18 27.68
N ALA A 24 -46.64 59.65 26.92
CA ALA A 24 -47.11 59.09 25.65
C ALA A 24 -46.03 59.21 24.56
N PHE A 25 -45.96 58.20 23.69
CA PHE A 25 -45.10 58.20 22.51
C PHE A 25 -45.94 58.63 21.30
N SER A 26 -45.59 59.77 20.68
CA SER A 26 -46.11 60.19 19.38
C SER A 26 -45.22 59.68 18.26
N GLN A 27 -45.85 59.22 17.19
CA GLN A 27 -45.26 58.85 15.92
C GLN A 27 -44.77 60.09 15.15
N SER A 28 -43.58 60.00 14.56
CA SER A 28 -43.11 60.86 13.47
C SER A 28 -42.26 60.02 12.51
N GLU A 29 -42.71 59.92 11.27
CA GLU A 29 -42.01 59.35 10.11
C GLU A 29 -40.97 60.31 9.51
N ASN A 30 -40.16 59.75 8.60
CA ASN A 30 -39.10 60.31 7.72
C ASN A 30 -37.67 60.27 8.30
N GLU A 31 -36.63 59.81 7.60
CA GLU A 31 -36.47 59.27 6.25
C GLU A 31 -35.03 58.70 6.15
N SER A 32 -34.87 57.59 5.41
CA SER A 32 -33.67 57.09 4.72
C SER A 32 -32.31 57.04 5.44
N GLN A 33 -31.79 55.82 5.64
CA GLN A 33 -30.48 55.42 5.10
C GLN A 33 -30.24 53.90 5.25
N THR A 34 -30.33 53.23 4.10
CA THR A 34 -29.50 52.10 3.66
C THR A 34 -28.66 51.36 4.70
N THR A 35 -28.96 50.09 4.95
CA THR A 35 -28.05 48.97 4.65
C THR A 35 -28.85 47.67 4.64
N ASN A 36 -29.00 47.11 3.45
CA ASN A 36 -29.43 45.74 3.23
C ASN A 36 -28.26 44.77 3.47
N LYS A 37 -28.62 43.53 3.85
CA LYS A 37 -27.91 42.24 3.66
C LYS A 37 -27.05 41.71 4.83
N PRO A 38 -26.90 40.38 4.96
CA PRO A 38 -27.96 39.41 5.32
C PRO A 38 -27.44 38.31 6.30
N LEU A 39 -28.37 37.49 6.78
CA LEU A 39 -28.08 36.14 7.31
C LEU A 39 -27.41 35.27 6.23
N GLU A 40 -26.73 34.20 6.67
CA GLU A 40 -26.11 33.12 5.88
C GLU A 40 -24.74 33.41 5.24
N VAL A 41 -23.66 33.11 5.97
CA VAL A 41 -22.53 32.37 5.39
C VAL A 41 -21.92 31.46 6.47
N LEU A 42 -22.50 30.27 6.63
CA LEU A 42 -21.77 29.11 7.18
C LEU A 42 -21.83 28.00 6.14
N LYS A 43 -20.78 27.92 5.32
CA LYS A 43 -20.22 26.77 4.57
C LYS A 43 -19.35 27.33 3.43
N PRO A 44 -18.16 26.77 3.10
CA PRO A 44 -17.95 25.32 3.02
C PRO A 44 -16.52 24.86 3.43
N GLN A 45 -16.39 24.17 4.56
CA GLN A 45 -15.22 23.30 4.82
C GLN A 45 -15.52 21.82 4.53
N ILE A 46 -16.65 21.53 3.88
CA ILE A 46 -17.13 20.17 3.59
C ILE A 46 -16.84 19.76 2.13
N VAL A 47 -16.39 20.68 1.27
CA VAL A 47 -16.22 20.42 -0.18
C VAL A 47 -14.82 19.87 -0.54
N ASP A 48 -13.81 20.08 0.31
CA ASP A 48 -12.46 19.54 0.03
C ASP A 48 -12.29 18.08 0.43
N LEU A 49 -13.01 17.62 1.47
CA LEU A 49 -12.88 16.24 1.95
C LEU A 49 -13.53 15.21 1.00
N SER A 50 -14.59 15.61 0.29
CA SER A 50 -15.25 14.71 -0.68
C SER A 50 -14.42 14.49 -1.94
N THR A 51 -13.52 15.42 -2.28
CA THR A 51 -12.65 15.29 -3.45
C THR A 51 -11.46 14.37 -3.16
N GLU A 52 -10.85 14.47 -1.97
CA GLU A 52 -9.84 13.51 -1.50
C GLU A 52 -10.44 12.11 -1.32
N LEU A 53 -11.65 11.99 -0.76
CA LEU A 53 -12.35 10.71 -0.65
C LEU A 53 -12.67 10.10 -2.03
N ARG A 54 -13.06 10.92 -3.03
CA ARG A 54 -13.33 10.45 -4.40
C ARG A 54 -12.06 9.98 -5.13
N LEU A 55 -10.94 10.67 -4.95
CA LEU A 55 -9.63 10.23 -5.46
C LEU A 55 -9.14 8.94 -4.77
N LEU A 56 -9.44 8.78 -3.48
CA LEU A 56 -9.12 7.56 -2.74
C LEU A 56 -10.04 6.39 -3.13
N GLU A 57 -11.33 6.65 -3.40
CA GLU A 57 -12.29 5.65 -3.91
C GLU A 57 -11.89 5.13 -5.30
N GLU A 58 -11.44 5.99 -6.22
CA GLU A 58 -10.99 5.54 -7.55
C GLU A 58 -9.78 4.59 -7.47
N LYS A 59 -8.82 4.86 -6.56
CA LYS A 59 -7.67 3.99 -6.31
C LYS A 59 -8.03 2.63 -5.67
N LEU A 60 -9.17 2.55 -4.96
CA LEU A 60 -9.68 1.33 -4.33
C LEU A 60 -10.45 0.41 -5.31
N LEU A 61 -11.00 0.96 -6.40
CA LEU A 61 -11.79 0.19 -7.36
C LEU A 61 -10.91 -0.68 -8.30
N TYR A 62 -9.65 -0.30 -8.48
CA TYR A 62 -8.65 -1.05 -9.27
C TYR A 62 -7.29 -0.95 -8.59
N PRO A 63 -7.00 -1.76 -7.55
CA PRO A 63 -5.68 -1.74 -6.94
C PRO A 63 -4.62 -2.04 -8.01
N ASP A 64 -3.57 -1.21 -8.06
CA ASP A 64 -2.37 -1.54 -8.80
C ASP A 64 -1.91 -2.91 -8.29
N VAL A 65 -1.91 -3.91 -9.15
CA VAL A 65 -1.50 -5.25 -8.75
C VAL A 65 0.00 -5.19 -8.58
N GLU A 66 0.46 -4.86 -7.37
CA GLU A 66 1.88 -4.75 -6.98
C GLU A 66 2.62 -6.10 -7.05
N GLN A 67 1.94 -7.18 -7.40
CA GLN A 67 2.50 -8.51 -7.30
C GLN A 67 3.58 -8.78 -8.36
N ILE A 68 4.70 -9.33 -7.88
CA ILE A 68 5.74 -9.95 -8.69
C ILE A 68 5.89 -11.42 -8.28
N SER A 69 6.05 -12.27 -9.28
CA SER A 69 6.35 -13.69 -9.09
C SER A 69 7.62 -14.05 -9.84
N ILE A 70 8.53 -14.77 -9.17
CA ILE A 70 9.79 -15.19 -9.76
C ILE A 70 9.85 -16.70 -9.74
N TYR A 71 10.20 -17.26 -10.90
CA TYR A 71 10.29 -18.69 -11.11
C TYR A 71 11.71 -19.07 -11.50
N LEU A 72 12.16 -20.25 -11.06
CA LEU A 72 13.37 -20.89 -11.54
C LEU A 72 12.98 -22.05 -12.45
N SER A 73 13.49 -22.03 -13.68
CA SER A 73 13.55 -23.16 -14.58
C SER A 73 15.00 -23.57 -14.80
N PHE A 74 15.25 -24.88 -14.78
CA PHE A 74 16.60 -25.41 -14.77
C PHE A 74 16.67 -26.67 -15.64
N ASN A 75 17.44 -26.62 -16.71
CA ASN A 75 17.66 -27.76 -17.59
C ASN A 75 19.09 -27.74 -18.12
N THR A 76 20.00 -28.36 -17.38
CA THR A 76 21.44 -28.33 -17.68
C THR A 76 21.99 -29.66 -18.13
N ARG A 77 21.14 -30.69 -18.27
CA ARG A 77 21.55 -32.07 -18.63
C ARG A 77 22.67 -32.59 -17.74
N GLU A 78 22.58 -32.31 -16.44
CA GLU A 78 23.56 -32.70 -15.42
C GLU A 78 24.97 -32.08 -15.59
N GLN A 79 25.14 -31.14 -16.52
CA GLN A 79 26.42 -30.44 -16.76
C GLN A 79 26.66 -29.26 -15.83
N PHE A 80 25.65 -28.87 -15.06
CA PHE A 80 25.75 -27.88 -14.00
C PHE A 80 24.78 -28.26 -12.88
N LEU A 81 25.25 -28.19 -11.64
CA LEU A 81 24.48 -28.45 -10.43
C LEU A 81 24.42 -27.16 -9.63
N ILE A 82 23.23 -26.60 -9.49
CA ILE A 82 23.02 -25.43 -8.63
C ILE A 82 23.08 -25.83 -7.17
N GLU A 83 23.82 -25.08 -6.37
CA GLU A 83 23.90 -25.26 -4.91
C GLU A 83 23.14 -24.14 -4.20
N ASN A 84 23.29 -22.90 -4.68
CA ASN A 84 22.68 -21.73 -4.08
C ASN A 84 22.13 -20.78 -5.15
N LEU A 85 20.94 -20.24 -4.87
CA LEU A 85 20.36 -19.13 -5.57
C LEU A 85 20.19 -17.97 -4.60
N LYS A 86 20.61 -16.78 -4.99
CA LYS A 86 20.31 -15.53 -4.27
C LYS A 86 19.74 -14.53 -5.24
N ILE A 87 18.61 -13.93 -4.88
CA ILE A 87 17.90 -12.98 -5.70
C ILE A 87 17.94 -11.63 -5.00
N LYS A 88 18.35 -10.62 -5.74
CA LYS A 88 18.27 -9.23 -5.33
C LYS A 88 17.30 -8.46 -6.19
N LEU A 89 16.58 -7.55 -5.57
CA LEU A 89 15.78 -6.53 -6.22
C LEU A 89 16.26 -5.17 -5.69
N ASP A 90 16.67 -4.29 -6.60
CA ASP A 90 17.18 -2.94 -6.26
C ASP A 90 18.30 -2.93 -5.23
N GLY A 91 19.13 -3.98 -5.25
CA GLY A 91 20.26 -4.16 -4.33
C GLY A 91 19.94 -4.90 -3.02
N GLU A 92 18.65 -5.03 -2.66
CA GLU A 92 18.18 -5.75 -1.48
C GLU A 92 17.98 -7.25 -1.77
N VAL A 93 18.33 -8.12 -0.81
CA VAL A 93 18.13 -9.57 -0.95
C VAL A 93 16.68 -9.92 -0.62
N ILE A 94 15.90 -10.29 -1.63
CA ILE A 94 14.49 -10.63 -1.49
C ILE A 94 14.25 -12.14 -1.32
N SER A 95 15.17 -12.98 -1.78
CA SER A 95 15.07 -14.43 -1.65
C SER A 95 16.44 -15.08 -1.74
N SER A 96 16.63 -16.17 -1.00
CA SER A 96 17.80 -17.03 -1.15
C SER A 96 17.43 -18.47 -0.83
N GLY A 97 17.99 -19.42 -1.59
CA GLY A 97 17.72 -20.84 -1.43
C GLY A 97 18.95 -21.69 -1.62
N GLN A 98 18.98 -22.84 -0.95
CA GLN A 98 19.95 -23.91 -1.16
C GLN A 98 19.25 -25.10 -1.80
N TYR A 99 19.96 -25.82 -2.66
CA TYR A 99 19.40 -26.90 -3.48
C TYR A 99 20.04 -28.24 -3.16
N GLU A 100 19.18 -29.21 -2.87
CA GLU A 100 19.55 -30.63 -2.73
C GLU A 100 19.44 -31.36 -4.07
N SER A 101 20.15 -32.48 -4.19
CA SER A 101 20.15 -33.31 -5.41
C SER A 101 18.74 -33.74 -5.86
N ARG A 102 17.83 -34.04 -4.93
CA ARG A 102 16.44 -34.39 -5.27
C ARG A 102 15.68 -33.23 -5.93
N GLN A 103 15.89 -32.01 -5.45
CA GLN A 103 15.26 -30.82 -6.01
C GLN A 103 15.83 -30.52 -7.40
N ILE A 104 17.15 -30.61 -7.55
CA ILE A 104 17.83 -30.42 -8.86
C ILE A 104 17.31 -31.44 -9.89
N ASN A 105 17.17 -32.70 -9.49
CA ASN A 105 16.64 -33.75 -10.36
C ASN A 105 15.20 -33.49 -10.81
N ALA A 106 14.35 -32.92 -9.94
CA ALA A 106 12.99 -32.54 -10.30
C ALA A 106 12.98 -31.37 -11.30
N LEU A 107 13.83 -30.37 -11.09
CA LEU A 107 13.93 -29.22 -11.99
C LEU A 107 14.46 -29.64 -13.37
N ASN A 108 15.52 -30.45 -13.43
CA ASN A 108 16.09 -30.97 -14.69
C ASN A 108 15.07 -31.77 -15.53
N LYS A 109 14.03 -32.34 -14.91
CA LYS A 109 12.93 -33.03 -15.59
C LYS A 109 11.85 -32.08 -16.13
N GLY A 110 12.10 -30.77 -16.12
CA GLY A 110 11.14 -29.74 -16.55
C GLY A 110 10.31 -29.17 -15.40
N GLY A 111 10.70 -29.43 -14.15
CA GLY A 111 10.09 -28.78 -13.00
C GLY A 111 10.33 -27.27 -13.02
N ILE A 112 9.31 -26.52 -12.61
CA ILE A 112 9.39 -25.07 -12.40
C ILE A 112 9.15 -24.81 -10.91
N GLN A 113 10.04 -24.06 -10.28
CA GLN A 113 9.89 -23.68 -8.88
C GLN A 113 9.59 -22.19 -8.78
N ARG A 114 8.55 -21.82 -8.02
CA ARG A 114 8.37 -20.43 -7.60
C ARG A 114 9.34 -20.12 -6.45
N VAL A 115 10.29 -19.24 -6.70
CA VAL A 115 11.37 -18.88 -5.77
C VAL A 115 11.08 -17.61 -5.00
N PHE A 116 10.17 -16.77 -5.50
CA PHE A 116 9.68 -15.59 -4.82
C PHE A 116 8.25 -15.26 -5.26
N LEU A 117 7.46 -14.76 -4.32
CA LEU A 117 6.17 -14.15 -4.56
C LEU A 117 6.04 -13.00 -3.57
N GLY A 118 5.85 -11.79 -4.06
CA GLY A 118 5.78 -10.61 -3.20
C GLY A 118 5.18 -9.43 -3.92
N ASN A 119 5.10 -8.30 -3.23
CA ASN A 119 4.64 -7.04 -3.77
C ASN A 119 5.84 -6.13 -4.00
N ILE A 120 5.79 -5.37 -5.09
CA ILE A 120 6.76 -4.34 -5.46
C ILE A 120 5.98 -3.11 -5.94
N SER A 121 6.48 -1.93 -5.61
CA SER A 121 5.90 -0.67 -6.05
C SER A 121 5.91 -0.57 -7.59
N PRO A 122 5.05 0.24 -8.20
CA PRO A 122 5.22 0.63 -9.59
C PRO A 122 6.52 1.42 -9.80
N GLY A 123 7.17 1.26 -10.95
CA GLY A 123 8.40 1.97 -11.29
C GLY A 123 9.47 1.10 -11.97
N ASP A 124 10.65 1.67 -12.16
CA ASP A 124 11.80 0.95 -12.69
C ASP A 124 12.48 0.14 -11.58
N HIS A 125 12.79 -1.12 -11.89
CA HIS A 125 13.41 -2.05 -10.97
C HIS A 125 14.51 -2.83 -11.65
N THR A 126 15.54 -3.18 -10.88
CA THR A 126 16.64 -4.03 -11.30
C THR A 126 16.61 -5.33 -10.51
N LEU A 127 16.35 -6.45 -11.21
CA LEU A 127 16.51 -7.78 -10.64
C LEU A 127 17.92 -8.30 -10.92
N VAL A 128 18.58 -8.88 -9.91
CA VAL A 128 19.85 -9.60 -10.08
C VAL A 128 19.77 -10.97 -9.41
N ALA A 129 19.92 -12.03 -10.19
CA ALA A 129 19.99 -13.41 -9.70
C ALA A 129 21.44 -13.90 -9.70
N PHE A 130 21.92 -14.37 -8.55
CA PHE A 130 23.22 -14.98 -8.36
C PHE A 130 23.07 -16.49 -8.24
N PHE A 131 23.69 -17.20 -9.16
CA PHE A 131 23.72 -18.65 -9.22
C PHE A 131 25.11 -19.12 -8.79
N THR A 132 25.15 -19.98 -7.78
CA THR A 132 26.38 -20.65 -7.34
C THR A 132 26.18 -22.16 -7.42
N GLY A 133 27.19 -22.86 -7.89
CA GLY A 133 27.17 -24.31 -7.96
C GLY A 133 28.47 -24.87 -8.51
N VAL A 134 28.38 -26.07 -9.06
CA VAL A 134 29.51 -26.77 -9.70
C VAL A 134 29.15 -27.19 -11.12
N ASP A 135 30.13 -27.19 -12.01
CA ASP A 135 29.97 -27.74 -13.36
C ASP A 135 30.16 -29.28 -13.36
N GLY A 136 29.97 -29.90 -14.54
CA GLY A 136 30.14 -31.35 -14.72
C GLY A 136 31.56 -31.88 -14.42
N TYR A 137 32.54 -31.01 -14.23
CA TYR A 137 33.91 -31.34 -13.83
C TYR A 137 34.18 -31.02 -12.34
N ASN A 138 33.11 -30.77 -11.57
CA ASN A 138 33.16 -30.40 -10.15
C ASN A 138 33.93 -29.09 -9.88
N LYS A 139 34.02 -28.20 -10.88
CA LYS A 139 34.66 -26.89 -10.71
C LYS A 139 33.63 -25.90 -10.15
N PRO A 140 33.98 -25.12 -9.11
CA PRO A 140 33.12 -24.07 -8.61
C PRO A 140 32.77 -23.07 -9.71
N TYR A 141 31.49 -22.75 -9.80
CA TYR A 141 30.94 -21.93 -10.86
C TYR A 141 29.96 -20.91 -10.26
N LYS A 142 30.20 -19.63 -10.55
CA LYS A 142 29.42 -18.50 -10.03
C LYS A 142 29.07 -17.55 -11.16
N ARG A 143 27.79 -17.27 -11.34
CA ARG A 143 27.30 -16.30 -12.34
C ARG A 143 26.19 -15.44 -11.77
N ALA A 144 26.12 -14.22 -12.27
CA ALA A 144 25.00 -13.33 -12.05
C ALA A 144 24.31 -13.09 -13.40
N ALA A 145 23.00 -12.99 -13.39
CA ALA A 145 22.21 -12.50 -14.51
C ALA A 145 21.25 -11.43 -13.99
N SER A 146 21.08 -10.35 -14.76
CA SER A 146 20.27 -9.20 -14.36
C SER A 146 19.25 -8.85 -15.42
N LEU A 147 18.15 -8.25 -14.97
CA LEU A 147 17.09 -7.71 -15.81
C LEU A 147 16.62 -6.39 -15.21
N ASP A 148 16.69 -5.34 -16.01
CA ASP A 148 16.01 -4.08 -15.72
C ASP A 148 14.62 -4.13 -16.34
N PHE A 149 13.60 -3.84 -15.54
CA PHE A 149 12.20 -3.90 -15.97
C PHE A 149 11.39 -2.78 -15.35
N ASN A 150 10.34 -2.34 -16.06
CA ASN A 150 9.37 -1.40 -15.53
C ASN A 150 8.13 -2.15 -15.02
N LYS A 151 7.75 -1.88 -13.77
CA LYS A 151 6.55 -2.40 -13.13
C LYS A 151 5.40 -1.42 -13.31
N GLY A 152 4.42 -1.80 -14.13
CA GLY A 152 3.14 -1.11 -14.26
C GLY A 152 2.09 -1.59 -13.23
N SER A 153 0.81 -1.44 -13.56
CA SER A 153 -0.32 -1.79 -12.69
C SER A 153 -0.73 -3.27 -12.72
N THR A 154 -0.12 -4.10 -13.58
CA THR A 154 -0.42 -5.53 -13.72
C THR A 154 0.60 -6.41 -13.00
N ALA A 155 0.19 -7.60 -12.56
CA ALA A 155 1.11 -8.59 -12.01
C ALA A 155 2.21 -8.93 -13.03
N LYS A 156 3.46 -9.04 -12.57
CA LYS A 156 4.59 -9.40 -13.44
C LYS A 156 5.19 -10.74 -13.03
N ALA A 157 5.51 -11.56 -14.03
CA ALA A 157 6.23 -12.81 -13.85
C ALA A 157 7.64 -12.68 -14.43
N ILE A 158 8.63 -13.13 -13.67
CA ILE A 158 10.02 -13.22 -14.14
C ILE A 158 10.46 -14.68 -14.06
N GLU A 159 11.09 -15.16 -15.11
CA GLU A 159 11.69 -16.48 -15.17
C GLU A 159 13.22 -16.36 -15.13
N LEU A 160 13.81 -17.02 -14.14
CA LEU A 160 15.22 -17.33 -14.05
C LEU A 160 15.45 -18.65 -14.77
N LYS A 161 16.06 -18.58 -15.94
CA LYS A 161 16.28 -19.75 -16.78
C LYS A 161 17.75 -20.13 -16.78
N VAL A 162 18.03 -21.35 -16.35
CA VAL A 162 19.37 -21.94 -16.41
C VAL A 162 19.35 -23.09 -17.40
N SER A 163 20.17 -22.99 -18.44
CA SER A 163 20.29 -24.01 -19.48
C SER A 163 21.74 -24.35 -19.79
N TYR A 164 21.99 -25.38 -20.61
CA TYR A 164 23.34 -25.71 -21.06
C TYR A 164 23.43 -25.65 -22.58
N SER A 165 24.42 -24.93 -23.10
CA SER A 165 24.69 -24.87 -24.54
C SER A 165 25.65 -25.96 -24.97
N THR A 166 25.24 -26.77 -25.94
CA THR A 166 26.10 -27.77 -26.56
C THR A 166 27.11 -27.16 -27.55
N GLN A 167 26.94 -25.88 -27.91
CA GLN A 167 27.85 -25.18 -28.82
C GLN A 167 29.03 -24.57 -28.06
N SER A 168 28.74 -23.85 -26.97
CA SER A 168 29.77 -23.21 -26.13
C SER A 168 30.27 -24.11 -25.00
N LEU A 169 29.61 -25.26 -24.78
CA LEU A 169 29.90 -26.19 -23.68
C LEU A 169 29.88 -25.51 -22.31
N GLN A 170 28.94 -24.58 -22.13
CA GLN A 170 28.81 -23.79 -20.92
C GLN A 170 27.36 -23.63 -20.49
N PRO A 171 27.10 -23.47 -19.18
CA PRO A 171 25.78 -23.11 -18.68
C PRO A 171 25.44 -21.65 -19.06
N ILE A 172 24.21 -21.45 -19.50
CA ILE A 172 23.61 -20.16 -19.85
C ILE A 172 22.64 -19.78 -18.74
N PHE A 173 22.69 -18.51 -18.32
CA PHE A 173 21.84 -17.93 -17.28
C PHE A 173 21.11 -16.74 -17.88
N GLU A 174 19.79 -16.82 -17.91
CA GLU A 174 18.92 -15.80 -18.47
C GLU A 174 17.91 -15.36 -17.41
N VAL A 175 17.57 -14.08 -17.42
CA VAL A 175 16.44 -13.52 -16.67
C VAL A 175 15.50 -12.92 -17.71
N VAL A 176 14.30 -13.49 -17.82
CA VAL A 176 13.33 -13.10 -18.86
C VAL A 176 11.99 -12.72 -18.24
N GLU A 177 11.35 -11.71 -18.81
CA GLU A 177 9.97 -11.37 -18.51
C GLU A 177 9.03 -12.40 -19.15
N ARG A 178 7.99 -12.79 -18.43
CA ARG A 178 6.95 -13.73 -18.86
C ARG A 178 5.59 -13.04 -18.98
#